data_AF-A0A2E7T0H6-F1
#
_entry.id   AF-A0A2E7T0H6-F1
#
_cell.length_a   1.000
_cell.length_b   1.000
_cell.length_c   1.000
_cell.angle_alpha   90.00
_cell.angle_beta   90.00
_cell.angle_gamma   90.00
#
_symmetry.space_group_name_H-M   'P 1'
#
loop_
_entity.id
_entity.type
_entity.pdbx_description
1 polymer ?
#
loop_
_entity_poly.entity_id
_entity_poly.type
_entity_poly.pdbx_seq_one_letter_code
_entity_poly.pdbx_strand_id
1 'polypeptide(L)'
;MHLTNSTEEESKIFSEALGEVLGPLENPRYVISRHSRFFNETWLTKILPEVLAKYFRPIESKLVMYHSVPKILAGKRADADVFLRYWQEFISPAELFYAHSAEGKLRVEAIQQQNLGPKNATKEKQIFL
;
A
#
# COMPACT_ATOMS: atom_id res chain seq x y z
N MET A 1 2.28 -15.72 9.15
CA MET A 1 0.99 -16.05 8.51
C MET A 1 1.17 -17.36 7.78
N HIS A 2 0.25 -18.31 7.87
CA HIS A 2 0.35 -19.58 7.14
C HIS A 2 -0.42 -19.48 5.82
N LEU A 3 0.23 -19.80 4.70
CA LEU A 3 -0.40 -19.87 3.39
C LEU A 3 -0.84 -21.31 3.11
N THR A 4 -2.09 -21.50 2.68
CA THR A 4 -2.60 -22.82 2.30
C THR A 4 -1.89 -23.33 1.06
N ASN A 5 -1.57 -24.63 1.02
CA ASN A 5 -0.82 -25.29 -0.07
C ASN A 5 0.58 -24.69 -0.32
N SER A 6 1.25 -24.23 0.75
CA SER A 6 2.62 -23.73 0.68
C SER A 6 3.54 -24.52 1.61
N THR A 7 4.83 -24.49 1.32
CA THR A 7 5.88 -24.91 2.24
C THR A 7 6.03 -23.89 3.38
N GLU A 8 6.67 -24.31 4.48
CA GLU A 8 7.00 -23.40 5.57
C GLU A 8 7.92 -22.27 5.12
N GLU A 9 8.84 -22.55 4.21
CA GLU A 9 9.76 -21.57 3.62
C GLU A 9 8.99 -20.50 2.83
N GLU A 10 8.06 -20.90 1.97
CA GLU A 10 7.21 -19.96 1.21
C GLU A 10 6.32 -19.13 2.15
N SER A 11 5.71 -19.75 3.16
CA SER A 11 4.94 -19.06 4.18
C SER A 11 5.77 -18.01 4.94
N LYS A 12 7.04 -18.32 5.22
CA LYS A 12 7.99 -17.42 5.86
C LYS A 12 8.33 -16.24 4.95
N ILE A 13 8.74 -16.50 3.71
CA ILE A 13 9.05 -15.45 2.72
C ILE A 13 7.87 -14.50 2.55
N PHE A 14 6.66 -15.04 2.39
CA PHE A 14 5.46 -14.22 2.26
C PHE A 14 5.19 -13.39 3.52
N SER A 15 5.32 -13.99 4.70
CA SER A 15 5.07 -13.28 5.96
C SER A 15 6.07 -12.13 6.16
N GLU A 16 7.34 -12.35 5.84
CA GLU A 16 8.37 -11.31 5.89
C GLU A 16 8.06 -10.18 4.90
N ALA A 17 7.78 -10.51 3.63
CA ALA A 17 7.44 -9.53 2.60
C ALA A 17 6.17 -8.73 2.96
N LEU A 18 5.14 -9.39 3.49
CA LEU A 18 3.92 -8.73 3.95
C LEU A 18 4.22 -7.80 5.13
N GLY A 19 5.07 -8.22 6.07
CA GLY A 19 5.54 -7.41 7.18
C GLY A 19 6.26 -6.15 6.71
N GLU A 20 7.08 -6.23 5.67
CA GLU A 20 7.78 -5.07 5.09
C GLU A 20 6.82 -4.08 4.40
N VAL A 21 5.78 -4.57 3.73
CA VAL A 21 4.77 -3.73 3.06
C VAL A 21 3.88 -3.02 4.08
N LEU A 22 3.49 -3.71 5.16
CA LEU A 22 2.59 -3.20 6.19
C LEU A 22 3.31 -2.45 7.32
N GLY A 23 4.63 -2.61 7.40
CA GLY A 23 5.49 -1.96 8.38
C GLY A 23 5.83 -0.51 8.02
N PRO A 24 6.50 0.19 8.94
CA PRO A 24 6.94 1.57 8.71
C PRO A 24 7.92 1.68 7.52
N LEU A 25 8.00 2.89 6.95
CA LEU A 25 8.93 3.21 5.86
C LEU A 25 10.37 3.36 6.39
N GLU A 26 10.98 2.26 6.80
CA GLU A 26 12.36 2.20 7.29
C GLU A 26 13.34 1.91 6.15
N ASN A 27 14.04 2.94 5.69
CA ASN A 27 15.02 2.88 4.59
C ASN A 27 14.51 2.10 3.35
N PRO A 28 13.32 2.46 2.81
CA PRO A 28 12.76 1.75 1.66
C PRO A 28 13.62 1.99 0.43
N ARG A 29 13.85 0.95 -0.38
CA ARG A 29 14.53 1.12 -1.67
C ARG A 29 13.59 1.66 -2.75
N TYR A 30 12.35 1.19 -2.74
CA TYR A 30 11.26 1.72 -3.56
C TYR A 30 10.03 1.94 -2.68
N VAL A 31 9.25 2.97 -3.03
CA VAL A 31 8.02 3.34 -2.34
C VAL A 31 6.89 3.40 -3.34
N ILE A 32 5.72 2.88 -2.95
CA ILE A 32 4.52 2.80 -3.76
C ILE A 32 3.35 3.53 -3.07
N SER A 33 2.59 4.33 -3.83
CA SER A 33 1.40 5.00 -3.30
C SER A 33 0.19 4.08 -3.25
N ARG A 34 -0.71 4.30 -2.30
CA ARG A 34 -2.03 3.66 -2.22
C ARG A 34 -3.12 4.71 -2.19
N HIS A 35 -4.11 4.51 -3.05
CA HIS A 35 -5.32 5.33 -3.07
C HIS A 35 -6.51 4.54 -2.54
N SER A 36 -7.46 5.24 -1.94
CA SER A 36 -8.75 4.68 -1.57
C SER A 36 -9.86 5.48 -2.26
N ARG A 37 -10.91 4.76 -2.65
CA ARG A 37 -12.11 5.35 -3.23
C ARG A 37 -13.06 5.71 -2.09
N PHE A 38 -13.44 6.98 -2.02
CA PHE A 38 -14.43 7.49 -1.08
C PHE A 38 -15.66 7.95 -1.84
N PHE A 39 -16.84 7.67 -1.28
CA PHE A 39 -18.09 8.23 -1.78
C PHE A 39 -18.34 9.56 -1.07
N ASN A 40 -18.47 10.64 -1.83
CA ASN A 40 -18.82 11.93 -1.24
C ASN A 40 -20.34 12.14 -1.31
N GLU A 41 -20.94 12.49 -0.16
CA GLU A 41 -22.32 12.99 -0.12
C GLU A 41 -22.34 14.44 -0.59
N THR A 42 -22.94 14.69 -1.75
CA THR A 42 -23.22 16.03 -2.24
C THR A 42 -24.64 16.47 -1.85
N TRP A 43 -24.93 17.76 -1.99
CA TRP A 43 -26.29 18.28 -1.80
C TRP A 43 -27.31 17.59 -2.73
N LEU A 44 -26.91 17.25 -3.97
CA LEU A 44 -27.74 16.50 -4.93
C LEU A 44 -28.08 15.10 -4.41
N THR A 45 -27.11 14.38 -3.84
CA THR A 45 -27.37 13.04 -3.27
C THR A 45 -28.32 13.07 -2.07
N LYS A 46 -28.50 14.22 -1.40
CA LYS A 46 -29.47 14.39 -0.31
C LYS A 46 -30.90 14.67 -0.80
N ILE A 47 -31.06 15.12 -2.04
CA ILE A 47 -32.37 15.45 -2.65
C ILE A 47 -32.86 14.31 -3.56
N LEU A 48 -31.96 13.50 -4.10
CA LEU A 48 -32.31 12.36 -4.95
C LEU A 48 -32.92 11.20 -4.14
N PRO A 49 -33.97 10.53 -4.66
CA PRO A 49 -34.43 9.25 -4.11
C PRO A 49 -33.28 8.26 -3.97
N GLU A 50 -33.29 7.44 -2.92
CA GLU A 50 -32.17 6.55 -2.54
C GLU A 50 -31.79 5.56 -3.66
N VAL A 51 -32.77 5.13 -4.46
CA VAL A 51 -32.59 4.29 -5.66
C VAL A 51 -31.76 4.99 -6.74
N LEU A 52 -31.86 6.31 -6.87
CA LEU A 52 -31.11 7.10 -7.85
C LEU A 52 -29.77 7.57 -7.29
N ALA A 53 -29.71 7.92 -6.00
CA ALA A 53 -28.50 8.41 -5.35
C ALA A 53 -27.29 7.47 -5.53
N LYS A 54 -27.50 6.14 -5.57
CA LYS A 54 -26.42 5.16 -5.80
C LYS A 54 -25.71 5.29 -7.16
N TYR A 55 -26.37 5.84 -8.17
CA TYR A 55 -25.79 6.05 -9.51
C TYR A 55 -25.08 7.40 -9.64
N PHE A 56 -25.38 8.36 -8.76
CA PHE A 56 -24.89 9.73 -8.83
C PHE A 56 -23.93 10.12 -7.70
N ARG A 57 -23.48 9.16 -6.86
CA ARG A 57 -22.43 9.43 -5.88
C ARG A 57 -21.08 9.59 -6.59
N PRO A 58 -20.46 10.78 -6.59
CA PRO A 58 -19.11 10.92 -7.11
C PRO A 58 -18.16 10.06 -6.28
N ILE A 59 -17.34 9.28 -6.98
CA ILE A 59 -16.26 8.50 -6.39
C ILE A 59 -14.99 9.34 -6.47
N GLU A 60 -14.49 9.76 -5.32
CA GLU A 60 -13.21 10.45 -5.24
C GLU A 60 -12.11 9.44 -4.87
N SER A 61 -11.04 9.39 -5.67
CA SER A 61 -9.85 8.58 -5.36
C SER A 61 -8.84 9.46 -4.63
N LYS A 62 -8.64 9.21 -3.34
CA LYS A 62 -7.72 9.99 -2.50
C LYS A 62 -6.49 9.16 -2.14
N LEU A 63 -5.32 9.78 -2.21
CA LEU A 63 -4.07 9.21 -1.68
C LEU A 63 -4.22 9.04 -0.17
N VAL A 64 -4.13 7.79 0.30
CA VAL A 64 -4.33 7.47 1.72
C VAL A 64 -3.06 7.05 2.42
N MET A 65 -2.11 6.45 1.69
CA MET A 65 -0.93 5.87 2.29
C MET A 65 0.17 5.62 1.25
N TYR A 66 1.40 5.46 1.71
CA TYR A 66 2.52 4.91 0.97
C TYR A 66 3.04 3.65 1.67
N HIS A 67 3.57 2.72 0.88
CA HIS A 67 4.12 1.46 1.36
C HIS A 67 5.53 1.25 0.79
N SER A 68 6.34 0.50 1.52
CA SER A 68 7.59 -0.03 1.00
C SER A 68 7.30 -1.16 0.00
N VAL A 69 8.09 -1.24 -1.07
CA VAL A 69 8.17 -2.49 -1.85
C VAL A 69 9.00 -3.49 -1.04
N PRO A 70 8.55 -4.75 -0.88
CA PRO A 70 9.28 -5.73 -0.07
C PRO A 70 10.66 -6.01 -0.69
N LYS A 71 11.66 -6.27 0.15
CA LYS A 71 13.08 -6.36 -0.24
C LYS A 71 13.31 -7.37 -1.36
N ILE A 72 12.60 -8.50 -1.31
CA ILE A 72 12.68 -9.57 -2.33
C ILE A 72 12.27 -9.09 -3.73
N LEU A 73 11.42 -8.06 -3.85
CA LEU A 73 11.00 -7.44 -5.11
C LEU A 73 11.61 -6.06 -5.34
N ALA A 74 12.38 -5.53 -4.39
CA ALA A 74 13.01 -4.21 -4.49
C ALA A 74 14.44 -4.27 -5.06
N GLY A 75 14.97 -5.45 -5.37
CA GLY A 75 16.36 -5.68 -5.79
C GLY A 75 16.74 -4.96 -7.10
N LYS A 76 15.82 -4.91 -8.06
CA LYS A 76 15.99 -4.21 -9.34
C LYS A 76 14.66 -3.60 -9.78
N ARG A 77 14.74 -2.59 -10.66
CA ARG A 77 13.56 -1.85 -11.12
C ARG A 77 12.50 -2.77 -11.74
N ALA A 78 12.92 -3.74 -12.53
CA ALA A 78 12.02 -4.69 -13.20
C ALA A 78 11.12 -5.48 -12.22
N ASP A 79 11.65 -5.90 -11.07
CA ASP A 79 10.86 -6.66 -10.07
C ASP A 79 9.91 -5.72 -9.32
N ALA A 80 10.36 -4.50 -9.03
CA ALA A 80 9.52 -3.48 -8.42
C ALA A 80 8.36 -3.08 -9.36
N ASP A 81 8.58 -3.06 -10.67
CA ASP A 81 7.53 -2.84 -11.67
C ASP A 81 6.52 -4.00 -11.75
N VAL A 82 6.96 -5.24 -11.52
CA VAL A 82 6.02 -6.38 -11.36
C VAL A 82 5.15 -6.19 -10.13
N PHE A 83 5.73 -5.76 -9.01
CA PHE A 83 4.95 -5.42 -7.82
C PHE A 83 3.95 -4.28 -8.09
N LEU A 84 4.39 -3.21 -8.77
CA LEU A 84 3.52 -2.10 -9.16
C LEU A 84 2.34 -2.57 -10.02
N ARG A 85 2.58 -3.44 -11.01
CA ARG A 85 1.52 -3.97 -11.88
C ARG A 85 0.41 -4.62 -11.07
N TYR A 86 0.77 -5.58 -10.20
CA TYR A 86 -0.22 -6.30 -9.40
C TYR A 86 -0.83 -5.45 -8.29
N TRP A 87 -0.10 -4.46 -7.78
CA TRP A 87 -0.67 -3.46 -6.87
C TRP A 87 -1.74 -2.61 -7.56
N GLN A 88 -1.50 -2.19 -8.80
CA GLN A 88 -2.47 -1.44 -9.59
C GLN A 88 -3.70 -2.29 -9.96
N GLU A 89 -3.49 -3.58 -10.23
CA GLU A 89 -4.56 -4.53 -10.55
C GLU A 89 -5.45 -4.83 -9.34
N PHE A 90 -4.85 -5.11 -8.17
CA PHE A 90 -5.59 -5.65 -7.03
C PHE A 90 -5.81 -4.67 -5.87
N ILE A 91 -5.06 -3.57 -5.78
CA ILE A 91 -5.11 -2.65 -4.63
C ILE A 91 -5.67 -1.29 -5.03
N SER A 92 -4.95 -0.54 -5.88
CA SER A 92 -5.33 0.81 -6.31
C SER A 92 -4.40 1.33 -7.39
N PRO A 93 -4.84 2.31 -8.21
CA PRO A 93 -3.91 3.14 -8.98
C PRO A 93 -2.76 3.62 -8.10
N ALA A 94 -1.54 3.55 -8.62
CA ALA A 94 -0.35 3.78 -7.84
C ALA A 94 0.81 4.34 -8.66
N GLU A 95 1.65 5.12 -8.02
CA GLU A 95 2.96 5.55 -8.49
C GLU A 95 4.05 4.80 -7.70
N LEU A 96 5.15 4.46 -8.39
CA LEU A 96 6.33 3.82 -7.81
C LEU A 96 7.58 4.66 -8.05
N PHE A 97 8.29 5.02 -6.99
CA PHE A 97 9.55 5.79 -7.10
C PHE A 97 10.70 5.17 -6.31
N TYR A 98 11.93 5.47 -6.74
CA TYR A 98 13.16 5.05 -6.07
C TYR A 98 13.49 6.00 -4.93
N ALA A 99 13.69 5.48 -3.73
CA ALA A 99 13.75 6.28 -2.52
C ALA A 99 15.17 6.73 -2.12
N HIS A 100 16.23 6.16 -2.70
CA HIS A 100 17.60 6.55 -2.34
C HIS A 100 18.20 7.67 -3.20
N SER A 101 17.51 8.16 -4.23
CA SER A 101 17.92 9.38 -4.93
C SER A 101 17.73 10.59 -4.02
N ALA A 102 18.37 11.74 -4.35
CA ALA A 102 18.20 12.97 -3.58
C ALA A 102 16.71 13.38 -3.50
N GLU A 103 16.00 13.35 -4.63
CA GLU A 103 14.55 13.59 -4.70
C GLU A 103 13.75 12.54 -3.92
N GLY A 104 14.10 11.26 -4.06
CA GLY A 104 13.42 10.16 -3.39
C GLY A 104 13.48 10.28 -1.86
N LYS A 105 14.63 10.69 -1.32
CA LYS A 105 14.81 10.93 0.12
C LYS A 105 13.90 12.06 0.61
N LEU A 106 13.86 13.18 -0.11
CA LEU A 106 12.97 14.30 0.20
C LEU A 106 11.50 13.88 0.18
N ARG A 107 11.10 13.04 -0.79
CA ARG A 107 9.74 12.48 -0.86
C ARG A 107 9.43 11.59 0.35
N VAL A 108 10.35 10.72 0.76
CA VAL A 108 10.17 9.86 1.95
C VAL A 108 10.03 10.71 3.21
N GLU A 109 10.87 11.73 3.38
CA GLU A 109 10.79 12.66 4.51
C GLU A 109 9.42 13.38 4.55
N ALA A 110 8.95 13.89 3.42
CA ALA A 110 7.64 14.53 3.32
C ALA A 110 6.48 13.56 3.67
N ILE A 111 6.56 12.31 3.22
CA ILE A 111 5.58 11.26 3.54
C ILE A 111 5.55 10.99 5.06
N GLN A 112 6.72 10.92 5.69
CA GLN A 112 6.82 10.70 7.14
C GLN A 112 6.26 11.89 7.94
N GLN A 113 6.60 13.13 7.55
CA GLN A 113 6.06 14.34 8.17
C GLN A 113 4.53 14.42 8.08
N GLN A 114 3.96 14.00 6.94
CA GLN A 114 2.51 13.98 6.71
C GLN A 114 1.82 12.74 7.32
N ASN A 115 2.56 11.85 8.00
CA ASN A 115 2.03 10.61 8.57
C ASN A 115 1.35 9.69 7.54
N LEU A 116 1.83 9.70 6.29
CA LEU A 116 1.27 8.91 5.19
C LEU A 116 1.94 7.53 5.05
N GLY A 117 2.83 7.14 5.96
CA GLY A 117 3.38 5.77 6.04
C GLY A 117 2.62 4.88 7.03
N PRO A 118 2.81 3.54 6.98
CA PRO A 118 2.21 2.63 7.93
C PRO A 118 2.85 2.80 9.32
N LYS A 119 2.06 2.63 10.38
CA LYS A 119 2.51 2.80 11.78
C LYS A 119 2.58 1.50 12.57
N ASN A 120 2.21 0.39 11.94
CA ASN A 120 2.13 -0.89 12.63
C ASN A 120 3.55 -1.42 12.87
N ALA A 121 4.01 -1.37 14.13
CA ALA A 121 5.14 -2.19 14.53
C ALA A 121 4.69 -3.66 14.48
N THR A 122 5.34 -4.46 13.64
CA THR A 122 5.06 -5.89 13.48
C THR A 122 5.24 -6.58 14.84
N LYS A 123 4.14 -6.88 15.55
CA LYS A 123 4.18 -7.75 16.73
C LYS A 123 4.28 -9.19 16.24
N GLU A 124 5.50 -9.70 16.08
CA GLU A 124 5.69 -11.14 15.95
C GLU A 124 5.23 -11.79 17.25
N LYS A 125 4.06 -12.42 17.23
CA LYS A 125 3.70 -13.37 18.29
C LYS A 125 4.60 -14.58 18.09
N GLN A 126 5.66 -14.67 18.88
CA GLN A 126 6.44 -15.90 19.01
C GLN A 126 5.54 -16.96 19.64
N ILE A 127 5.01 -17.85 18.80
CA ILE A 127 4.36 -19.08 19.26
C ILE A 127 5.49 -20.09 19.41
N PHE A 128 5.99 -20.23 20.63
CA PHE A 128 6.83 -21.37 21.00
C PHE A 128 5.92 -22.61 21.04
N LEU A 129 6.23 -23.62 20.22
CA LEU A 129 5.69 -24.97 20.32
C LEU A 129 6.59 -25.81 21.23
#